data_AF-A0A1Q7G1F1-F1
#
_entry.id   AF-A0A1Q7G1F1-F1
#
_cell.length_a   1.000
_cell.length_b   1.000
_cell.length_c   1.000
_cell.angle_alpha   90.00
_cell.angle_beta   90.00
_cell.angle_gamma   90.00
#
_symmetry.space_group_name_H-M   'P 1'
#
loop_
_entity.id
_entity.type
_entity.pdbx_description
1 polymer ?
#
loop_
_entity_poly.entity_id
_entity_poly.type
_entity_poly.pdbx_seq_one_letter_code
_entity_poly.pdbx_strand_id
1 'polypeptide(L)'
;MDWQVAEQKGYQASPQDIAQSEMTGYLRLRGVVDNTQHISYKVGGEHTSSDGNLAGTFGMDINFNGVYGGGSSRGATSEKELTYPNYEFFSDPVHTQTGVIASSTVEKWVGIKVVSRHVPNAFSGLCTLVANCQGQLYQTYIDIDPIDLATGKPKNNWHLLASHLDDGSETGMYSGHKTVWGMKFFQWRVNGASNIDFAYLSVHGIDPTTGQNIPN
;
A
#
# COMPACT_ATOMS: atom_id res chain seq x y z
N MET A 1 -23.28 -12.22 7.37
CA MET A 1 -23.11 -13.08 6.19
C MET A 1 -21.67 -13.57 6.25
N ASP A 2 -21.46 -14.88 6.17
CA ASP A 2 -20.14 -15.52 6.34
C ASP A 2 -19.29 -15.28 5.09
N TRP A 3 -18.08 -14.72 5.26
CA TRP A 3 -17.16 -14.42 4.16
C TRP A 3 -16.70 -15.70 3.44
N GLN A 4 -16.82 -16.87 4.08
CA GLN A 4 -16.45 -18.17 3.53
C GLN A 4 -17.37 -18.64 2.40
N VAL A 5 -18.57 -18.05 2.26
CA VAL A 5 -19.57 -18.43 1.25
C VAL A 5 -19.94 -17.28 0.31
N ALA A 6 -19.21 -16.17 0.36
CA ALA A 6 -19.51 -14.99 -0.45
C ALA A 6 -19.02 -15.17 -1.90
N GLU A 7 -19.90 -15.69 -2.77
CA GLU A 7 -19.59 -15.95 -4.18
C GLU A 7 -19.56 -14.69 -5.08
N GLN A 8 -19.99 -13.50 -4.64
CA GLN A 8 -19.67 -12.18 -5.26
C GLN A 8 -20.42 -10.99 -4.62
N LYS A 9 -19.69 -9.89 -4.37
CA LYS A 9 -19.91 -8.49 -4.85
C LYS A 9 -19.28 -7.42 -3.93
N GLY A 10 -17.95 -7.40 -3.91
CA GLY A 10 -17.21 -6.13 -3.95
C GLY A 10 -17.15 -5.65 -5.40
N TYR A 11 -17.04 -4.33 -5.65
CA TYR A 11 -17.14 -3.77 -7.01
C TYR A 11 -15.87 -4.00 -7.83
N GLN A 12 -15.57 -5.25 -8.23
CA GLN A 12 -14.72 -5.68 -9.35
C GLN A 12 -15.09 -7.17 -9.59
N ALA A 13 -15.80 -7.47 -10.67
CA ALA A 13 -16.45 -8.75 -10.99
C ALA A 13 -15.72 -9.57 -12.07
N SER A 14 -14.65 -9.05 -12.65
CA SER A 14 -13.80 -9.78 -13.60
C SER A 14 -12.31 -9.44 -13.46
N PRO A 15 -11.38 -10.22 -14.07
CA PRO A 15 -9.95 -9.88 -14.10
C PRO A 15 -9.61 -8.54 -14.78
N GLN A 16 -10.54 -7.98 -15.57
CA GLN A 16 -10.41 -6.63 -16.14
C GLN A 16 -10.70 -5.56 -15.10
N ASP A 17 -11.46 -5.91 -14.08
CA ASP A 17 -11.67 -5.15 -12.87
C ASP A 17 -10.49 -5.42 -11.90
N ILE A 18 -9.26 -5.31 -12.39
CA ILE A 18 -8.09 -5.16 -11.54
C ILE A 18 -7.45 -3.86 -12.00
N ALA A 19 -8.02 -2.74 -11.56
CA ALA A 19 -7.53 -1.42 -11.90
C ALA A 19 -6.04 -1.28 -11.55
N GLN A 20 -5.21 -1.05 -12.57
CA GLN A 20 -3.83 -0.68 -12.38
C GLN A 20 -3.78 0.82 -12.08
N SER A 21 -3.13 1.21 -10.99
CA SER A 21 -3.16 2.58 -10.50
C SER A 21 -1.83 3.00 -9.91
N GLU A 22 -1.48 4.26 -10.13
CA GLU A 22 -0.45 4.96 -9.37
C GLU A 22 -1.12 6.00 -8.49
N MET A 23 -0.75 5.99 -7.21
CA MET A 23 -1.03 7.08 -6.29
C MET A 23 0.27 7.69 -5.84
N THR A 24 0.35 9.02 -5.85
CA THR A 24 1.50 9.77 -5.33
C THR A 24 1.02 10.84 -4.36
N GLY A 25 1.77 11.04 -3.28
CA GLY A 25 1.54 12.11 -2.31
C GLY A 25 2.82 12.53 -1.61
N TYR A 26 2.85 13.78 -1.16
CA TYR A 26 3.97 14.35 -0.41
C TYR A 26 3.40 14.83 0.92
N LEU A 27 3.96 14.33 2.01
CA LEU A 27 3.41 14.54 3.34
C LEU A 27 4.48 15.09 4.26
N ARG A 28 4.06 15.94 5.20
CA ARG A 28 4.90 16.38 6.31
C ARG A 28 4.10 16.31 7.59
N LEU A 29 4.60 15.51 8.54
CA LEU A 29 3.93 15.22 9.80
C LEU A 29 4.50 16.07 10.94
N ARG A 30 3.62 16.66 11.75
CA ARG A 30 3.97 17.50 12.90
C ARG A 30 3.23 17.10 14.16
N GLY A 31 3.92 17.28 15.28
CA GLY A 31 3.35 16.96 16.59
C GLY A 31 2.97 15.48 16.68
N VAL A 32 3.89 14.60 16.27
CA VAL A 32 3.72 13.15 16.42
C VAL A 32 3.73 12.82 17.91
N VAL A 33 2.62 12.27 18.38
CA VAL A 33 2.43 11.89 19.80
C VAL A 33 2.80 10.43 20.06
N ASP A 34 2.81 9.61 19.01
CA ASP A 34 3.21 8.21 19.05
C ASP A 34 3.99 7.88 17.76
N ASN A 35 5.30 7.65 17.91
CA ASN A 35 6.19 7.35 16.78
C ASN A 35 6.13 5.88 16.34
N THR A 36 5.30 5.06 16.98
CA THR A 36 4.99 3.68 16.56
C THR A 36 3.82 3.61 15.58
N GLN A 37 3.24 4.77 15.25
CA GLN A 37 2.19 4.91 14.26
C GLN A 37 2.79 5.01 12.84
N HIS A 38 1.90 4.94 11.85
CA HIS A 38 2.26 4.82 10.45
C HIS A 38 1.38 5.69 9.55
N ILE A 39 1.87 5.89 8.34
CA ILE A 39 1.11 6.31 7.18
C ILE A 39 0.66 5.02 6.48
N SER A 40 -0.64 4.78 6.36
CA SER A 40 -1.18 3.71 5.52
C SER A 40 -1.74 4.28 4.22
N TYR A 41 -1.38 3.67 3.12
CA TYR A 41 -2.18 3.73 1.90
C TYR A 41 -3.13 2.54 1.91
N LYS A 42 -4.43 2.75 1.72
CA LYS A 42 -5.41 1.66 1.62
C LYS A 42 -6.17 1.71 0.31
N VAL A 43 -6.42 0.53 -0.25
CA VAL A 43 -7.30 0.29 -1.39
C VAL A 43 -8.36 -0.74 -1.04
N GLY A 44 -9.56 -0.53 -1.58
CA GLY A 44 -10.66 -1.49 -1.44
C GLY A 44 -11.93 -0.85 -0.91
N GLY A 45 -12.46 -1.43 0.16
CA GLY A 45 -13.77 -1.17 0.74
C GLY A 45 -13.82 -0.10 1.84
N GLU A 46 -14.96 -0.04 2.52
CA GLU A 46 -15.38 0.99 3.47
C GLU A 46 -14.91 0.77 4.91
N HIS A 47 -14.14 -0.28 5.21
CA HIS A 47 -13.66 -0.56 6.56
C HIS A 47 -14.83 -0.60 7.58
N THR A 48 -15.83 -1.45 7.31
CA THR A 48 -17.10 -1.49 8.07
C THR A 48 -17.46 -2.89 8.55
N SER A 49 -18.02 -2.99 9.75
CA SER A 49 -18.64 -4.22 10.28
C SER A 49 -20.07 -4.46 9.77
N SER A 50 -20.71 -3.43 9.20
CA SER A 50 -22.12 -3.50 8.80
C SER A 50 -22.34 -4.32 7.53
N ASP A 51 -21.32 -4.39 6.67
CA ASP A 51 -21.36 -5.15 5.43
C ASP A 51 -19.98 -5.73 5.13
N GLY A 52 -19.84 -7.04 5.35
CA GLY A 52 -18.60 -7.77 5.09
C GLY A 52 -18.16 -7.71 3.62
N ASN A 53 -19.10 -7.53 2.69
CA ASN A 53 -18.77 -7.39 1.26
C ASN A 53 -18.10 -6.04 0.95
N LEU A 54 -18.26 -5.05 1.82
CA LEU A 54 -17.63 -3.74 1.74
C LEU A 54 -16.43 -3.62 2.69
N ALA A 55 -16.09 -4.62 3.49
CA ALA A 55 -15.04 -4.50 4.50
C ALA A 55 -13.62 -4.64 3.91
N GLY A 56 -13.48 -5.36 2.80
CA GLY A 56 -12.20 -5.78 2.26
C GLY A 56 -11.25 -4.62 1.93
N THR A 57 -10.05 -4.57 2.51
CA THR A 57 -9.00 -3.62 2.14
C THR A 57 -7.62 -4.29 2.06
N PHE A 58 -6.77 -3.76 1.19
CA PHE A 58 -5.34 -4.00 1.20
C PHE A 58 -4.61 -2.68 1.47
N GLY A 59 -3.59 -2.73 2.32
CA GLY A 59 -2.84 -1.56 2.73
C GLY A 59 -1.33 -1.72 2.58
N MET A 60 -0.64 -0.59 2.35
CA MET A 60 0.82 -0.49 2.45
C MET A 60 1.17 0.54 3.53
N ASP A 61 2.12 0.18 4.40
CA ASP A 61 2.45 0.94 5.60
C ASP A 61 3.87 1.53 5.58
N ILE A 62 3.98 2.77 6.06
CA ILE A 62 5.23 3.49 6.27
C ILE A 62 5.29 3.95 7.72
N ASN A 63 6.22 3.37 8.48
CA ASN A 63 6.34 3.61 9.91
C ASN A 63 7.11 4.91 10.20
N PHE A 64 6.60 5.72 11.13
CA PHE A 64 7.21 7.03 11.44
C PHE A 64 8.65 6.91 11.96
N ASN A 65 8.92 5.85 12.72
CA ASN A 65 10.25 5.51 13.24
C ASN A 65 11.17 4.82 12.22
N GLY A 66 10.66 4.47 11.04
CA GLY A 66 11.39 3.74 10.00
C GLY A 66 11.79 2.31 10.35
N VAL A 67 11.14 1.71 11.34
CA VAL A 67 11.36 0.32 11.73
C VAL A 67 10.37 -0.57 11.02
N TYR A 68 10.84 -1.62 10.36
CA TYR A 68 10.04 -2.59 9.62
C TYR A 68 10.44 -4.02 10.00
N GLY A 69 9.59 -5.01 9.70
CA GLY A 69 9.86 -6.44 9.90
C GLY A 69 9.21 -7.07 11.13
N GLY A 70 8.39 -6.32 11.88
CA GLY A 70 7.58 -6.90 12.95
C GLY A 70 6.29 -7.45 12.38
N GLY A 71 5.98 -8.74 12.59
CA GLY A 71 4.72 -9.39 12.17
C GLY A 71 3.48 -8.92 12.93
N SER A 72 3.42 -7.62 13.25
CA SER A 72 2.37 -6.91 13.96
C SER A 72 2.20 -5.54 13.30
N SER A 73 1.10 -4.86 13.60
CA SER A 73 0.75 -3.55 13.01
C SER A 73 1.82 -2.45 13.12
N ARG A 74 2.81 -2.60 14.01
CA ARG A 74 3.85 -1.59 14.29
C ARG A 74 5.12 -1.76 13.46
N GLY A 75 5.24 -2.84 12.73
CA GLY A 75 6.41 -3.14 11.89
C GLY A 75 6.05 -3.74 10.54
N ALA A 76 4.75 -3.80 10.23
CA ALA A 76 4.26 -4.27 8.94
C ALA A 76 4.67 -3.31 7.82
N THR A 77 4.81 -3.85 6.62
CA THR A 77 4.98 -3.11 5.37
C THR A 77 3.71 -3.13 4.54
N SER A 78 2.85 -4.12 4.79
CA SER A 78 1.54 -4.23 4.19
C SER A 78 0.57 -4.94 5.13
N GLU A 79 -0.72 -4.75 4.85
CA GLU A 79 -1.80 -5.31 5.63
C GLU A 79 -2.96 -5.74 4.72
N LYS A 80 -3.68 -6.77 5.14
CA LYS A 80 -4.90 -7.23 4.48
C LYS A 80 -6.00 -7.40 5.51
N GLU A 81 -7.15 -6.84 5.19
CA GLU A 81 -8.38 -7.02 5.96
C GLU A 81 -9.44 -7.54 4.99
N LEU A 82 -9.88 -8.79 5.14
CA LEU A 82 -11.03 -9.30 4.38
C LEU A 82 -12.33 -9.21 5.18
N THR A 83 -12.23 -9.06 6.50
CA THR A 83 -13.37 -8.90 7.40
C THR A 83 -13.00 -7.97 8.52
N TYR A 84 -13.67 -6.82 8.61
CA TYR A 84 -13.42 -5.86 9.67
C TYR A 84 -13.81 -6.42 11.06
N PRO A 85 -13.00 -6.22 12.11
CA PRO A 85 -11.74 -5.46 12.17
C PRO A 85 -10.47 -6.35 12.10
N ASN A 86 -10.55 -7.52 11.47
CA ASN A 86 -9.47 -8.50 11.49
C ASN A 86 -8.43 -8.16 10.43
N TYR A 87 -7.23 -7.85 10.91
CA TYR A 87 -6.09 -7.54 10.06
C TYR A 87 -5.07 -8.65 10.09
N GLU A 88 -4.60 -9.00 8.91
CA GLU A 88 -3.35 -9.69 8.73
C GLU A 88 -2.26 -8.69 8.33
N PHE A 89 -1.09 -8.84 8.94
CA PHE A 89 0.05 -7.95 8.74
C PHE A 89 1.20 -8.74 8.14
N PHE A 90 1.84 -8.16 7.13
CA PHE A 90 2.96 -8.80 6.44
C PHE A 90 4.26 -8.01 6.70
N SER A 91 5.34 -8.77 6.84
CA SER A 91 6.71 -8.26 6.93
C SER A 91 7.42 -8.49 5.60
N ASP A 92 7.04 -7.74 4.57
CA ASP A 92 7.65 -7.83 3.24
C ASP A 92 9.13 -7.39 3.29
N PRO A 93 9.99 -7.89 2.38
CA PRO A 93 11.36 -7.44 2.29
C PRO A 93 11.46 -5.93 2.07
N VAL A 94 12.25 -5.27 2.92
CA VAL A 94 12.51 -3.83 2.80
C VAL A 94 13.78 -3.60 1.98
N HIS A 95 13.61 -2.89 0.86
CA HIS A 95 14.67 -2.57 -0.09
C HIS A 95 15.35 -1.24 0.22
N THR A 96 14.62 -0.30 0.82
CA THR A 96 15.14 1.03 1.17
C THR A 96 14.79 1.36 2.62
N GLN A 97 15.79 1.65 3.44
CA GLN A 97 15.55 2.11 4.81
C GLN A 97 15.16 3.59 4.82
N THR A 98 14.09 3.93 5.53
CA THR A 98 13.58 5.31 5.58
C THR A 98 14.24 6.13 6.70
N GLY A 99 14.75 5.44 7.73
CA GLY A 99 15.06 6.06 9.02
C GLY A 99 13.83 6.72 9.66
N VAL A 100 14.06 7.52 10.71
CA VAL A 100 12.98 8.28 11.34
C VAL A 100 12.53 9.40 10.40
N ILE A 101 11.28 9.32 9.96
CA ILE A 101 10.63 10.32 9.09
C ILE A 101 9.80 11.31 9.91
N ALA A 102 9.27 10.89 11.06
CA ALA A 102 8.52 11.77 11.96
C ALA A 102 8.61 11.32 13.42
N SER A 103 8.70 12.29 14.34
CA SER A 103 8.66 12.06 15.79
C SER A 103 8.22 13.34 16.51
N SER A 104 8.27 13.37 17.84
CA SER A 104 8.05 14.59 18.61
C SER A 104 9.11 15.67 18.35
N THR A 105 10.28 15.30 17.81
CA THR A 105 11.42 16.18 17.54
C THR A 105 11.88 16.20 16.08
N VAL A 106 11.27 15.37 15.22
CA VAL A 106 11.62 15.24 13.81
C VAL A 106 10.39 15.51 12.94
N GLU A 107 10.55 16.42 11.99
CA GLU A 107 9.56 16.76 10.96
C GLU A 107 10.27 16.79 9.60
N LYS A 108 9.91 15.88 8.71
CA LYS A 108 10.44 15.82 7.34
C LYS A 108 9.31 15.76 6.34
N TRP A 109 9.55 16.33 5.16
CA TRP A 109 8.77 15.96 3.98
C TRP A 109 9.13 14.52 3.59
N VAL A 110 8.13 13.73 3.25
CA VAL A 110 8.28 12.40 2.67
C VAL A 110 7.41 12.30 1.42
N GLY A 111 8.01 11.89 0.32
CA GLY A 111 7.32 11.56 -0.91
C GLY A 111 6.96 10.09 -0.84
N ILE A 112 5.71 9.76 -1.12
CA ILE A 112 5.24 8.39 -1.16
C ILE A 112 4.51 8.17 -2.47
N LYS A 113 4.84 7.06 -3.13
CA LYS A 113 4.16 6.60 -4.32
C LYS A 113 3.78 5.14 -4.13
N VAL A 114 2.53 4.79 -4.38
CA VAL A 114 2.07 3.40 -4.38
C VAL A 114 1.59 3.04 -5.78
N VAL A 115 2.18 1.99 -6.33
CA VAL A 115 1.82 1.40 -7.61
C VAL A 115 1.11 0.08 -7.34
N SER A 116 -0.08 -0.07 -7.91
CA SER A 116 -0.84 -1.31 -7.89
C SER A 116 -0.98 -1.79 -9.33
N ARG A 117 -0.50 -2.99 -9.64
CA ARG A 117 -0.52 -3.55 -11.00
C ARG A 117 -0.96 -5.00 -11.02
N HIS A 118 -1.70 -5.37 -12.05
CA HIS A 118 -1.97 -6.77 -12.31
C HIS A 118 -0.72 -7.45 -12.87
N VAL A 119 -0.34 -8.58 -12.28
CA VAL A 119 0.74 -9.43 -12.79
C VAL A 119 0.09 -10.62 -13.50
N PRO A 120 0.13 -10.68 -14.85
CA PRO A 120 -0.40 -11.82 -15.58
C PRO A 120 0.52 -13.03 -15.44
N ASN A 121 -0.03 -14.22 -15.66
CA ASN A 121 0.75 -15.46 -15.70
C ASN A 121 1.89 -15.34 -16.72
N ALA A 122 3.10 -15.80 -16.36
CA ALA A 122 4.35 -15.69 -17.13
C ALA A 122 4.96 -14.27 -17.27
N PHE A 123 4.65 -13.33 -16.38
CA PHE A 123 5.32 -12.01 -16.35
C PHE A 123 6.83 -12.12 -16.05
N SER A 124 7.68 -11.76 -17.03
CA SER A 124 9.14 -11.69 -16.88
C SER A 124 9.58 -10.23 -16.71
N GLY A 125 9.85 -9.79 -15.48
CA GLY A 125 10.35 -8.43 -15.24
C GLY A 125 10.55 -8.06 -13.77
N LEU A 126 9.70 -8.59 -12.87
CA LEU A 126 9.81 -8.39 -11.41
C LEU A 126 9.61 -9.70 -10.62
N CYS A 127 9.31 -10.80 -11.31
CA CYS A 127 8.84 -12.07 -10.75
C CYS A 127 9.86 -13.20 -10.81
N THR A 128 11.14 -12.89 -10.62
CA THR A 128 12.18 -13.92 -10.50
C THR A 128 12.19 -14.62 -9.13
N LEU A 129 11.36 -14.17 -8.18
CA LEU A 129 11.36 -14.66 -6.79
C LEU A 129 10.21 -15.62 -6.46
N VAL A 130 9.19 -15.77 -7.31
CA VAL A 130 8.02 -16.64 -7.05
C VAL A 130 7.63 -17.40 -8.32
N ALA A 131 7.61 -18.73 -8.28
CA ALA A 131 7.12 -19.54 -9.39
C ALA A 131 5.60 -19.31 -9.56
N ASN A 132 5.13 -19.09 -10.80
CA ASN A 132 3.72 -18.81 -11.14
C ASN A 132 3.14 -17.49 -10.61
N CYS A 133 3.95 -16.43 -10.57
CA CYS A 133 3.52 -15.06 -10.26
C CYS A 133 2.28 -14.60 -11.06
N GLN A 134 1.10 -14.74 -10.45
CA GLN A 134 -0.13 -14.14 -10.92
C GLN A 134 -0.84 -13.51 -9.72
N GLY A 135 -1.32 -12.29 -9.87
CA GLY A 135 -2.01 -11.61 -8.77
C GLY A 135 -2.04 -10.10 -8.94
N GLN A 136 -2.14 -9.40 -7.81
CA GLN A 136 -1.98 -7.96 -7.71
C GLN A 136 -0.68 -7.62 -6.99
N LEU A 137 0.23 -6.94 -7.69
CA LEU A 137 1.48 -6.46 -7.12
C LEU A 137 1.30 -5.03 -6.64
N TYR A 138 1.52 -4.84 -5.35
CA TYR A 138 1.59 -3.54 -4.69
C TYR A 138 3.06 -3.19 -4.46
N GLN A 139 3.46 -1.99 -4.86
CA GLN A 139 4.81 -1.48 -4.64
C GLN A 139 4.74 -0.09 -4.06
N THR A 140 5.41 0.07 -2.93
CA THR A 140 5.57 1.35 -2.27
C THR A 140 6.95 1.89 -2.58
N TYR A 141 6.98 3.08 -3.16
CA TYR A 141 8.18 3.85 -3.41
C TYR A 141 8.20 5.05 -2.46
N ILE A 142 9.40 5.42 -2.04
CA ILE A 142 9.63 6.52 -1.12
C ILE A 142 10.71 7.45 -1.65
N ASP A 143 10.54 8.73 -1.37
CA ASP A 143 11.57 9.76 -1.50
C ASP A 143 11.68 10.48 -0.13
N ILE A 144 12.82 10.30 0.54
CA ILE A 144 13.06 10.81 1.90
C ILE A 144 13.54 12.26 1.93
N ASP A 145 13.77 12.86 0.76
CA ASP A 145 14.11 14.27 0.60
C ASP A 145 13.37 14.86 -0.63
N PRO A 146 12.03 14.84 -0.60
CA PRO A 146 11.23 14.80 -1.82
C PRO A 146 10.96 16.17 -2.43
N ILE A 147 11.20 17.25 -1.70
CA ILE A 147 10.94 18.62 -2.14
C ILE A 147 12.28 19.36 -2.23
N ASP A 148 12.54 19.97 -3.37
CA ASP A 148 13.55 21.01 -3.47
C ASP A 148 13.01 22.28 -2.81
N LEU A 149 13.54 22.62 -1.63
CA LEU A 149 13.09 23.77 -0.86
C LEU A 149 13.39 25.11 -1.54
N ALA A 150 14.33 25.16 -2.49
CA ALA A 150 14.61 26.39 -3.25
C ALA A 150 13.55 26.68 -4.31
N THR A 151 12.97 25.64 -4.92
CA THR A 151 11.99 25.79 -6.01
C THR A 151 10.56 25.42 -5.60
N GLY A 152 10.39 24.76 -4.45
CA GLY A 152 9.13 24.18 -3.98
C GLY A 152 8.68 22.96 -4.80
N LYS A 153 9.49 22.46 -5.73
CA LYS A 153 9.09 21.39 -6.65
C LYS A 153 9.50 20.01 -6.15
N PRO A 154 8.74 18.95 -6.51
CA PRO A 154 9.17 17.58 -6.26
C PRO A 154 10.48 17.20 -6.96
N LYS A 155 11.37 16.48 -6.25
CA LYS A 155 12.60 15.91 -6.80
C LYS A 155 12.36 14.60 -7.55
N ASN A 156 11.37 13.80 -7.11
CA ASN A 156 10.99 12.52 -7.73
C ASN A 156 12.11 11.46 -7.72
N ASN A 157 12.94 11.43 -6.67
CA ASN A 157 13.99 10.44 -6.49
C ASN A 157 13.39 9.18 -5.83
N TRP A 158 12.53 8.49 -6.57
CA TRP A 158 11.78 7.35 -6.07
C TRP A 158 12.66 6.12 -5.84
N HIS A 159 12.64 5.59 -4.62
CA HIS A 159 13.28 4.33 -4.28
C HIS A 159 12.24 3.31 -3.82
N LEU A 160 12.35 2.07 -4.28
CA LEU A 160 11.46 1.00 -3.82
C LEU A 160 11.66 0.78 -2.31
N LEU A 161 10.61 0.93 -1.53
CA LEU A 161 10.59 0.61 -0.10
C LEU A 161 10.29 -0.87 0.10
N ALA A 162 9.13 -1.31 -0.37
CA ALA A 162 8.63 -2.67 -0.19
C ALA A 162 7.68 -3.04 -1.33
N SER A 163 7.50 -4.34 -1.53
CA SER A 163 6.58 -4.88 -2.51
C SER A 163 5.83 -6.08 -1.93
N HIS A 164 4.53 -6.16 -2.18
CA HIS A 164 3.70 -7.29 -1.82
C HIS A 164 2.97 -7.81 -3.05
N LEU A 165 3.06 -9.12 -3.29
CA LEU A 165 2.26 -9.80 -4.31
C LEU A 165 1.09 -10.48 -3.61
N ASP A 166 -0.11 -9.96 -3.86
CA ASP A 166 -1.34 -10.63 -3.49
C ASP A 166 -1.75 -11.60 -4.60
N ASP A 167 -1.32 -12.86 -4.47
CA ASP A 167 -1.69 -13.97 -5.36
C ASP A 167 -2.96 -14.72 -4.90
N GLY A 168 -3.51 -14.30 -3.76
CA GLY A 168 -4.64 -14.94 -3.12
C GLY A 168 -4.36 -16.31 -2.53
N SER A 169 -3.09 -16.61 -2.25
CA SER A 169 -2.69 -17.75 -1.45
C SER A 169 -3.31 -17.70 -0.06
N GLU A 170 -3.41 -18.88 0.56
CA GLU A 170 -3.80 -18.95 1.97
C GLU A 170 -2.76 -18.26 2.83
N THR A 171 -3.25 -17.59 3.86
CA THR A 171 -2.45 -16.86 4.81
C THR A 171 -2.68 -17.42 6.21
N GLY A 172 -2.00 -16.87 7.23
CA GLY A 172 -2.20 -17.32 8.61
C GLY A 172 -3.59 -17.01 9.14
N MET A 173 -4.29 -16.06 8.50
CA MET A 173 -5.62 -15.60 8.88
C MET A 173 -6.74 -16.04 7.91
N TYR A 174 -6.44 -16.19 6.61
CA TYR A 174 -7.45 -16.36 5.56
C TYR A 174 -7.14 -17.55 4.65
N SER A 175 -8.11 -18.43 4.35
CA SER A 175 -7.89 -19.66 3.57
C SER A 175 -8.40 -19.56 2.12
N GLY A 176 -7.50 -19.55 1.13
CA GLY A 176 -7.83 -19.82 -0.27
C GLY A 176 -8.50 -18.66 -1.02
N HIS A 177 -8.20 -17.42 -0.65
CA HIS A 177 -8.89 -16.25 -1.21
C HIS A 177 -8.09 -15.59 -2.31
N LYS A 178 -8.37 -15.98 -3.55
CA LYS A 178 -8.09 -15.13 -4.72
C LYS A 178 -8.82 -13.81 -4.54
N THR A 179 -8.08 -12.81 -4.10
CA THR A 179 -8.58 -11.49 -3.85
C THR A 179 -8.81 -10.80 -5.19
N VAL A 180 -10.02 -10.97 -5.73
CA VAL A 180 -10.52 -10.18 -6.84
C VAL A 180 -10.92 -8.84 -6.25
N TRP A 181 -9.98 -7.90 -6.23
CA TRP A 181 -10.14 -6.65 -5.50
C TRP A 181 -11.09 -5.72 -6.22
N GLY A 182 -12.23 -5.45 -5.58
CA GLY A 182 -13.21 -4.41 -5.85
C GLY A 182 -12.78 -2.99 -5.49
N MET A 183 -11.86 -2.30 -6.19
CA MET A 183 -11.35 -1.00 -5.71
C MET A 183 -12.41 0.11 -5.81
N LYS A 184 -13.14 0.34 -4.70
CA LYS A 184 -14.11 1.43 -4.57
C LYS A 184 -13.49 2.69 -3.97
N PHE A 185 -12.53 2.51 -3.06
CA PHE A 185 -11.87 3.59 -2.35
C PHE A 185 -10.35 3.50 -2.41
N PHE A 186 -9.77 4.69 -2.40
CA PHE A 186 -8.35 4.99 -2.40
C PHE A 186 -8.13 5.96 -1.24
N GLN A 187 -7.37 5.55 -0.23
CA GLN A 187 -7.29 6.28 1.03
C GLN A 187 -5.84 6.47 1.48
N TRP A 188 -5.51 7.70 1.87
CA TRP A 188 -4.37 7.99 2.75
C TRP A 188 -4.88 8.05 4.18
N ARG A 189 -4.33 7.21 5.05
CA ARG A 189 -4.57 7.24 6.48
C ARG A 189 -3.29 7.60 7.19
N VAL A 190 -3.38 8.56 8.10
CA VAL A 190 -2.28 8.95 8.97
C VAL A 190 -2.80 8.88 10.40
N ASN A 191 -2.18 8.05 11.22
CA ASN A 191 -2.52 7.93 12.64
C ASN A 191 -1.41 8.59 13.48
N GLY A 192 -1.75 9.19 14.63
CA GLY A 192 -0.74 9.61 15.62
C GLY A 192 0.01 10.92 15.37
N ALA A 193 -0.44 11.75 14.42
CA ALA A 193 0.08 13.10 14.21
C ALA A 193 -0.99 14.16 14.51
N SER A 194 -0.60 15.25 15.18
CA SER A 194 -1.52 16.34 15.51
C SER A 194 -1.77 17.29 14.33
N ASN A 195 -0.80 17.37 13.42
CA ASN A 195 -0.87 18.25 12.24
C ASN A 195 -0.21 17.54 11.05
N ILE A 196 -0.80 17.73 9.87
CA ILE A 196 -0.34 17.10 8.63
C ILE A 196 -0.43 18.13 7.51
N ASP A 197 0.65 18.28 6.73
CA ASP A 197 0.60 18.94 5.43
C ASP A 197 0.56 17.90 4.32
N PHE A 198 -0.15 18.23 3.25
CA PHE A 198 -0.16 17.48 2.00
C PHE A 198 0.20 18.39 0.82
N ALA A 199 0.93 17.85 -0.13
CA ALA A 199 1.20 18.50 -1.41
C ALA A 199 1.18 17.46 -2.55
N TYR A 200 0.88 17.94 -3.77
CA TYR A 200 0.95 17.18 -5.03
C TYR A 200 0.29 15.79 -4.98
N LEU A 201 -0.90 15.70 -4.37
CA LEU A 201 -1.70 14.48 -4.37
C LEU A 201 -2.16 14.15 -5.80
N SER A 202 -1.91 12.92 -6.24
CA SER A 202 -2.31 12.42 -7.55
C SER A 202 -2.75 10.97 -7.46
N VAL A 203 -3.81 10.63 -8.18
CA VAL A 203 -4.27 9.26 -8.42
C VAL A 203 -4.59 9.16 -9.90
N HIS A 204 -4.00 8.19 -10.60
CA HIS A 204 -4.30 7.96 -12.00
C HIS A 204 -4.17 6.48 -12.37
N GLY A 205 -4.92 6.09 -13.39
CA GLY A 205 -4.79 4.76 -13.99
C GLY A 205 -3.44 4.61 -14.68
N ILE A 206 -2.84 3.43 -14.56
CA ILE A 206 -1.66 3.04 -15.32
C ILE A 206 -2.14 2.29 -16.55
N ASP A 207 -1.60 2.62 -17.72
CA ASP A 207 -1.89 1.86 -18.93
C ASP A 207 -1.37 0.43 -18.75
N PRO A 208 -2.25 -0.60 -18.80
CA PRO A 208 -1.87 -1.99 -18.57
C PRO A 208 -0.83 -2.53 -19.57
N THR A 209 -0.59 -1.84 -20.69
CA THR A 209 0.42 -2.19 -21.69
C THR A 209 1.82 -1.63 -21.40
N THR A 210 1.95 -0.68 -20.47
CA THR A 210 3.22 0.03 -20.19
C THR A 210 4.17 -0.73 -19.25
N GLY A 211 3.81 -1.93 -18.81
CA GLY A 211 4.58 -2.78 -17.89
C GLY A 211 5.96 -3.25 -18.37
N GLN A 212 6.49 -2.73 -19.48
CA GLN A 212 7.86 -3.02 -19.95
C GLN A 212 8.90 -1.96 -19.55
N ASN A 213 8.51 -0.77 -19.08
CA ASN A 213 9.46 0.35 -18.91
C ASN A 213 9.30 1.07 -17.56
N ILE A 214 9.57 0.39 -16.44
CA ILE A 214 9.94 1.11 -15.21
C ILE A 214 11.47 1.06 -15.11
N PRO A 215 12.16 2.20 -14.93
CA PRO A 215 13.61 2.21 -14.78
C PRO A 215 14.02 1.31 -13.61
N ASN A 216 14.99 0.43 -13.86
CA ASN A 216 15.68 -0.33 -12.83
C ASN A 216 16.36 0.59 -11.81
#